data_AF-A0A5K0W3C1-F1
#
_entry.id   AF-A0A5K0W3C1-F1
#
_cell.length_a   1.000
_cell.length_b   1.000
_cell.length_c   1.000
_cell.angle_alpha   90.00
_cell.angle_beta   90.00
_cell.angle_gamma   90.00
#
_symmetry.space_group_name_H-M   'P 1'
#
loop_
_entity.id
_entity.type
_entity.pdbx_description
1 polymer ?
#
loop_
_entity_poly.entity_id
_entity_poly.type
_entity_poly.pdbx_seq_one_letter_code
_entity_poly.pdbx_strand_id
1 'polypeptide(L)' 'FFGLVPRASLSELVSAGHHYCEEDWNKLKNEHSGMDEEDLLQFCFSSAYVVALLHNGLGIPMDVK' A
#
# COMPACT_ATOMS: atom_id res chain seq x y z
N PHE A 1 1.97 6.14 4.39
CA PHE A 1 1.26 4.93 3.91
C PHE A 1 1.91 3.68 4.46
N PHE A 2 3.04 3.20 3.90
CA PHE A 2 3.70 1.98 4.38
C PHE A 2 5.18 2.13 4.76
N GLY A 3 5.70 3.36 4.85
CA GLY A 3 7.11 3.59 5.23
C GLY A 3 8.15 3.13 4.20
N LEU A 4 7.74 2.92 2.95
CA LEU A 4 8.64 2.54 1.86
C LEU A 4 9.65 3.64 1.54
N VAL A 5 10.86 3.23 1.14
CA VAL A 5 11.89 4.17 0.66
C VAL A 5 11.45 4.84 -0.65
N PRO A 6 11.90 6.08 -0.96
CA PRO A 6 11.45 6.82 -2.14
C PRO A 6 11.67 6.13 -3.50
N ARG A 7 12.53 5.11 -3.57
CA ARG A 7 12.85 4.35 -4.79
C ARG A 7 12.38 2.89 -4.72
N ALA A 8 11.43 2.60 -3.83
CA ALA A 8 10.85 1.27 -3.75
C ALA A 8 10.19 0.88 -5.08
N SER A 9 10.28 -0.40 -5.45
CA SER A 9 9.65 -0.93 -6.65
C SER A 9 8.13 -1.02 -6.48
N LEU A 10 7.41 -1.17 -7.60
CA LEU A 10 5.97 -1.44 -7.53
C LEU A 10 5.68 -2.81 -6.89
N SER A 11 6.59 -3.78 -7.04
CA SER A 11 6.51 -5.08 -6.37
C SER A 11 6.58 -4.93 -4.84
N GLU A 12 7.47 -4.09 -4.33
CA GLU A 12 7.54 -3.76 -2.89
C GLU A 12 6.24 -3.08 -2.41
N LEU A 13 5.66 -2.19 -3.23
CA LEU A 13 4.38 -1.57 -2.93
C LEU A 13 3.23 -2.59 -2.90
N VAL A 14 3.20 -3.54 -3.83
CA VAL A 14 2.21 -4.64 -3.82
C VAL A 14 2.36 -5.49 -2.56
N SER A 15 3.58 -5.89 -2.22
CA SER A 15 3.82 -6.70 -1.03
C SER A 15 3.37 -5.99 0.24
N ALA A 16 3.66 -4.70 0.37
CA ALA A 16 3.24 -3.90 1.52
C ALA A 16 1.71 -3.72 1.57
N GLY A 17 1.08 -3.44 0.42
CA GLY A 17 -0.37 -3.33 0.31
C GLY A 17 -1.09 -4.63 0.66
N HIS A 18 -0.60 -5.77 0.16
CA HIS A 18 -1.17 -7.08 0.47
C HIS A 18 -1.07 -7.42 1.95
N HIS A 19 0.10 -7.20 2.55
CA HIS A 19 0.29 -7.41 3.98
C HIS A 19 -0.66 -6.56 4.81
N TYR A 20 -0.83 -5.28 4.44
CA TYR A 20 -1.77 -4.39 5.10
C TYR A 20 -3.23 -4.85 4.93
N CYS A 21 -3.64 -5.24 3.72
CA CYS A 21 -5.01 -5.67 3.42
C CYS A 21 -5.43 -6.94 4.15
N GLU A 22 -4.49 -7.85 4.46
CA GLU A 22 -4.76 -9.13 5.14
C GLU A 22 -4.66 -9.04 6.67
N GLU A 23 -4.19 -7.92 7.21
CA GLU A 23 -3.97 -7.77 8.64
C GLU A 23 -5.29 -7.62 9.41
N ASP A 24 -5.29 -8.07 10.67
CA ASP A 24 -6.45 -7.89 11.54
C ASP A 24 -6.74 -6.40 11.79
N TRP A 25 -8.01 -6.02 11.70
CA TRP A 25 -8.42 -4.63 11.85
C TRP A 25 -8.08 -4.03 13.22
N ASN A 26 -8.19 -4.80 14.30
CA ASN A 26 -7.83 -4.28 15.62
C ASN A 26 -6.32 -4.12 15.74
N LYS A 27 -5.54 -5.02 15.14
CA LYS A 27 -4.09 -4.87 15.08
C LYS A 27 -3.67 -3.63 14.28
N LEU A 28 -4.27 -3.40 13.11
CA LEU A 28 -4.02 -2.20 12.30
C LEU A 28 -4.30 -0.90 13.06
N LYS A 29 -5.45 -0.81 13.75
CA LYS A 29 -5.80 0.35 14.59
C LYS A 29 -4.81 0.56 15.74
N ASN A 30 -4.33 -0.52 16.37
CA ASN A 30 -3.36 -0.41 17.46
C ASN A 30 -2.00 0.09 16.95
N GLU A 31 -1.53 -0.44 15.83
CA GLU A 31 -0.25 -0.05 15.19
C GLU A 31 -0.29 1.40 14.68
N HIS A 32 -1.48 1.89 14.29
CA HIS A 32 -1.69 3.22 13.75
C HIS A 32 -2.57 4.09 14.64
N SER A 33 -2.41 3.98 15.97
CA SER A 33 -3.28 4.62 16.97
C SER A 33 -3.35 6.16 16.94
N GLY A 34 -2.52 6.82 16.13
CA GLY A 34 -2.55 8.27 15.88
C GLY A 34 -3.16 8.69 14.55
N MET A 35 -3.69 7.76 13.76
CA MET A 35 -4.28 8.01 12.43
C MET A 35 -5.81 7.98 12.51
N ASP A 36 -6.48 8.75 11.64
CA ASP A 36 -7.93 8.66 11.49
C ASP A 36 -8.32 7.26 10.97
N GLU A 37 -9.43 6.73 11.47
CA GLU A 37 -9.96 5.44 11.03
C GLU A 37 -10.34 5.48 9.54
N GLU A 38 -10.84 6.62 9.05
CA GLU A 38 -11.20 6.79 7.64
C GLU A 38 -9.96 6.70 6.73
N ASP A 39 -8.83 7.24 7.18
CA ASP A 39 -7.55 7.10 6.47
C ASP A 39 -7.13 5.63 6.40
N LEU A 40 -7.21 4.90 7.51
CA LEU A 40 -6.84 3.47 7.56
C LEU A 40 -7.69 2.61 6.61
N LEU A 41 -9.00 2.86 6.54
CA LEU A 41 -9.90 2.14 5.64
C LEU A 41 -9.53 2.33 4.17
N GLN A 42 -8.97 3.48 3.81
CA GLN A 42 -8.61 3.79 2.42
C GLN A 42 -7.29 3.13 2.00
N PHE A 43 -6.47 2.63 2.94
CA PHE A 43 -5.11 2.23 2.61
C PHE A 43 -5.04 1.00 1.70
N CYS A 44 -5.86 -0.01 1.96
CA CYS A 44 -5.90 -1.20 1.12
C CYS A 44 -6.28 -0.84 -0.33
N PHE A 45 -7.40 -0.14 -0.52
CA PHE A 45 -7.86 0.27 -1.86
C PHE A 45 -6.86 1.19 -2.56
N SER A 46 -6.34 2.20 -1.87
CA SER A 46 -5.44 3.19 -2.46
C SER A 46 -4.15 2.54 -2.95
N SER A 47 -3.60 1.59 -2.19
CA SER A 47 -2.39 0.86 -2.60
C SER A 47 -2.61 0.06 -3.90
N ALA A 48 -3.72 -0.67 -3.98
CA ALA A 48 -4.07 -1.44 -5.17
C ALA A 48 -4.35 -0.52 -6.37
N TYR A 49 -5.05 0.59 -6.16
CA TYR A 49 -5.36 1.56 -7.21
C TYR A 49 -4.08 2.21 -7.77
N VAL A 50 -3.16 2.62 -6.91
CA VAL A 50 -1.87 3.19 -7.33
C VAL A 50 -1.09 2.19 -8.18
N VAL A 51 -0.98 0.94 -7.75
CA VAL A 51 -0.31 -0.11 -8.53
C VAL A 51 -1.00 -0.31 -9.88
N ALA A 52 -2.33 -0.42 -9.91
CA ALA A 52 -3.08 -0.60 -11.15
C ALA A 52 -2.91 0.58 -12.11
N LEU A 53 -2.95 1.81 -11.59
CA LEU A 53 -2.74 3.03 -12.38
C LEU A 53 -1.33 3.06 -12.98
N LEU A 54 -0.31 2.82 -12.16
CA LEU A 54 1.08 2.93 -12.59
C LEU A 54 1.48 1.78 -13.53
N HIS A 55 1.15 0.55 -13.18
CA HIS A 55 1.54 -0.61 -13.97
C HIS A 55 0.64 -0.81 -15.19
N ASN A 56 -0.68 -0.95 -14.98
CA ASN A 56 -1.61 -1.28 -16.07
C ASN A 56 -1.98 -0.04 -16.90
N GLY A 57 -2.11 1.11 -16.25
CA GLY A 57 -2.48 2.37 -16.90
C GLY A 57 -1.31 3.05 -17.62
N LEU A 58 -0.13 3.12 -16.97
CA LEU A 58 1.02 3.87 -17.47
C LEU A 58 2.19 2.99 -17.95
N GLY A 59 2.10 1.66 -17.80
CA GLY A 59 3.13 0.73 -18.28
C GLY A 59 4.44 0.74 -17.49
N ILE A 60 4.43 1.24 -16.24
CA ILE A 60 5.63 1.23 -15.38
C ILE A 60 5.98 -0.23 -15.02
N PRO A 61 7.26 -0.65 -15.15
CA PRO A 61 7.68 -2.00 -14.75
C PRO A 61 7.48 -2.27 -13.25
N MET A 62 7.19 -3.53 -12.91
CA MET A 62 7.03 -3.94 -11.51
C MET A 62 8.31 -3.77 -10.69
N ASP A 63 9.46 -4.03 -11.32
CA ASP A 63 10.79 -3.96 -10.73
C ASP A 63 11.71 -3.05 -11.56
N VAL A 64 12.55 -2.31 -10.85
CA VAL A 64 13.62 -1.51 -11.47
C VAL A 64 14.75 -2.48 -11.86
N LYS A 65 15.21 -2.42 -13.12
CA LYS A 65 16.40 -3.16 -13.56
C LYS A 65 17.69 -2.54 -13.03
#